data_AF-A0A6A3Q2I6-F1
#
_entry.id   AF-A0A6A3Q2I6-F1
#
_cell.length_a   1.000
_cell.length_b   1.000
_cell.length_c   1.000
_cell.angle_alpha   90.00
_cell.angle_beta   90.00
_cell.angle_gamma   90.00
#
_symmetry.space_group_name_H-M   'P 1'
#
loop_
_entity.id
_entity.type
_entity.pdbx_description
1 polymer ?
#
loop_
_entity_poly.entity_id
_entity_poly.type
_entity_poly.pdbx_seq_one_letter_code
_entity_poly.pdbx_strand_id
1 'polypeptide(L)'
;MAPTRMYTALLTLVLAIAVINVLDFGPKCVVAAEKPTARASHLLVPTEKECDEILKKLEAADDLDATFARLAKERSKCPSSRKGGDLGSFGRGQMVPEFDKVAFEKPVGDVHKVKTQFGWHLVLITDRSGMGHDALDDFDDQDRDL
;
A
#
# COMPACT_ATOMS: atom_id res chain seq x y z
N MET A 1 -32.75 -19.24 -63.46
CA MET A 1 -31.87 -19.92 -62.48
C MET A 1 -30.92 -18.89 -61.91
N ALA A 2 -31.17 -18.39 -60.70
CA ALA A 2 -30.48 -17.22 -60.14
C ALA A 2 -29.24 -17.66 -59.32
N PRO A 3 -28.03 -17.16 -59.62
CA PRO A 3 -26.79 -17.49 -58.89
C PRO A 3 -26.62 -16.75 -57.55
N THR A 4 -27.68 -16.13 -57.02
CA THR A 4 -27.61 -15.26 -55.83
C THR A 4 -27.37 -16.01 -54.52
N ARG A 5 -27.64 -17.32 -54.47
CA ARG A 5 -27.48 -18.14 -53.24
C ARG A 5 -26.03 -18.45 -52.86
N MET A 6 -25.09 -18.42 -53.81
CA MET A 6 -23.68 -18.68 -53.51
C MET A 6 -22.98 -17.47 -52.88
N TYR A 7 -23.37 -16.25 -53.30
CA TYR A 7 -22.76 -15.02 -52.80
C TYR A 7 -23.24 -14.65 -51.39
N THR A 8 -24.50 -14.97 -51.07
CA THR A 8 -25.06 -14.75 -49.73
C THR A 8 -24.39 -15.62 -48.68
N ALA A 9 -24.11 -16.89 -48.97
CA ALA A 9 -23.42 -17.79 -48.04
C ALA A 9 -21.97 -17.38 -47.77
N LEU A 10 -21.26 -16.93 -48.82
CA LEU A 10 -19.87 -16.46 -48.69
C LEU A 10 -19.80 -15.14 -47.90
N LEU A 11 -20.73 -14.21 -48.14
CA LEU A 11 -20.78 -12.92 -47.46
C LEU A 11 -21.09 -13.07 -45.96
N THR A 12 -22.00 -13.97 -45.60
CA THR A 12 -22.32 -14.23 -44.18
C THR A 12 -21.17 -14.89 -43.42
N LEU A 13 -20.39 -15.75 -44.07
CA LEU A 13 -19.23 -16.41 -43.46
C LEU A 13 -18.11 -15.40 -43.16
N VAL A 14 -17.83 -14.49 -44.09
CA VAL A 14 -16.83 -13.43 -43.89
C VAL A 14 -17.27 -12.45 -42.80
N LEU A 15 -18.56 -12.10 -42.75
CA LEU A 15 -19.11 -11.25 -41.70
C LEU A 15 -19.02 -11.91 -40.31
N ALA A 16 -19.30 -13.22 -40.20
CA ALA A 16 -19.17 -13.96 -38.96
C ALA A 16 -17.71 -14.04 -38.47
N ILE A 17 -16.74 -14.25 -39.38
CA ILE A 17 -15.31 -14.25 -39.03
C ILE A 17 -14.84 -12.87 -38.58
N ALA A 18 -15.36 -11.79 -39.18
CA ALA A 18 -15.04 -10.42 -38.76
C ALA A 18 -15.61 -10.10 -37.36
N VAL A 19 -16.82 -10.57 -37.03
CA VAL A 19 -17.43 -10.37 -35.70
C VAL A 19 -16.69 -11.15 -34.61
N ILE A 20 -16.22 -12.37 -34.90
CA ILE A 20 -15.45 -13.18 -33.94
C ILE A 20 -14.12 -12.50 -33.58
N ASN A 21 -13.45 -11.83 -34.52
CA ASN A 21 -12.18 -11.13 -34.26
C ASN A 21 -12.34 -9.76 -33.54
N VAL A 22 -13.55 -9.20 -33.48
CA VAL A 22 -13.80 -7.88 -32.87
C VAL A 22 -14.17 -7.97 -31.38
N LEU A 23 -14.43 -9.17 -30.84
CA LEU A 23 -14.90 -9.36 -29.45
C LEU A 23 -13.82 -9.69 -28.40
N ASP A 24 -12.52 -9.72 -28.76
CA ASP A 24 -11.44 -10.11 -27.81
C ASP A 24 -10.34 -9.03 -27.61
N PHE A 25 -10.67 -7.76 -27.81
CA PHE A 25 -9.78 -6.63 -27.48
C PHE A 25 -10.41 -5.73 -26.40
N GLY A 26 -10.89 -6.33 -25.31
CA GLY A 26 -10.92 -5.59 -24.06
C GLY A 26 -9.48 -5.34 -23.61
N PRO A 27 -9.09 -4.13 -23.19
CA PRO A 27 -7.84 -3.99 -22.46
C PRO A 27 -8.00 -4.86 -21.22
N LYS A 28 -7.32 -6.01 -21.20
CA LYS A 28 -6.94 -6.63 -19.94
C LYS A 28 -6.13 -5.53 -19.25
N CYS A 29 -6.78 -4.77 -18.38
CA CYS A 29 -6.12 -4.06 -17.31
C CYS A 29 -5.41 -5.15 -16.53
N VAL A 30 -4.21 -5.49 -16.99
CA VAL A 30 -3.22 -6.20 -16.21
C VAL A 30 -2.91 -5.18 -15.13
N VAL A 31 -3.66 -5.25 -14.02
CA VAL A 31 -3.26 -4.63 -12.77
C VAL A 31 -1.91 -5.26 -12.51
N ALA A 32 -0.84 -4.48 -12.76
CA ALA A 32 0.50 -4.91 -12.44
C ALA A 32 0.44 -5.39 -10.99
N ALA A 33 1.04 -6.54 -10.70
CA ALA A 33 1.30 -6.95 -9.33
C ALA A 33 2.32 -5.95 -8.75
N GLU A 34 1.84 -4.77 -8.38
CA GLU A 34 2.63 -3.72 -7.76
C GLU A 34 2.99 -4.25 -6.37
N LYS A 35 4.30 -4.41 -6.12
CA LYS A 35 4.78 -4.90 -4.82
C LYS A 35 4.17 -4.04 -3.71
N PRO A 36 3.77 -4.62 -2.56
CA PRO A 36 3.17 -3.85 -1.49
C PRO A 36 4.15 -2.79 -1.00
N THR A 37 3.72 -1.53 -1.07
CA THR A 37 4.47 -0.37 -0.60
C THR A 37 3.67 0.33 0.50
N ALA A 38 4.38 0.83 1.50
CA ALA A 38 3.82 1.65 2.56
C ALA A 38 4.54 2.99 2.56
N ARG A 39 3.79 4.07 2.78
CA ARG A 39 4.33 5.40 3.07
C ARG A 39 4.11 5.70 4.54
N ALA A 40 5.18 6.06 5.23
CA ALA A 40 5.11 6.39 6.64
C ALA A 40 6.08 7.51 7.01
N SER A 41 5.71 8.23 8.06
CA SER A 41 6.57 9.19 8.75
C SER A 41 6.96 8.62 10.10
N HIS A 42 8.21 8.87 10.53
CA HIS A 42 8.69 8.40 11.83
C HIS A 42 9.36 9.50 12.68
N LEU A 43 9.29 9.32 13.99
CA LEU A 43 9.85 10.22 14.99
C LEU A 43 10.57 9.39 16.04
N LEU A 44 11.88 9.61 16.19
CA LEU A 44 12.72 8.91 17.16
C LEU A 44 12.91 9.75 18.42
N VAL A 45 12.51 9.21 19.57
CA VAL A 45 12.75 9.76 20.91
C VAL A 45 13.50 8.77 21.80
N PRO A 46 14.38 9.26 22.69
CA PRO A 46 15.17 8.41 23.56
C PRO A 46 14.36 7.82 24.73
N THR A 47 13.31 8.50 25.19
CA THR A 47 12.55 8.13 26.39
C THR A 47 11.09 7.78 26.05
N GLU A 48 10.53 6.80 26.78
CA GLU A 48 9.12 6.43 26.64
C GLU A 48 8.19 7.58 27.05
N LYS A 49 8.59 8.35 28.07
CA LYS A 49 7.83 9.49 28.55
C LYS A 49 7.63 10.55 27.47
N GLU A 50 8.68 10.88 26.70
CA GLU A 50 8.56 11.79 25.55
C GLU A 50 7.65 11.22 24.47
N CYS A 51 7.71 9.90 24.24
CA CYS A 51 6.86 9.21 23.28
C CYS A 51 5.38 9.37 23.65
N ASP A 52 5.01 9.11 24.90
CA ASP A 52 3.63 9.21 25.38
C ASP A 52 3.14 10.67 25.41
N GLU A 53 4.01 11.64 25.72
CA GLU A 53 3.68 13.06 25.65
C GLU A 53 3.39 13.53 24.23
N ILE A 54 4.15 13.03 23.24
CA ILE A 54 3.94 13.32 21.82
C ILE A 54 2.67 12.64 21.33
N LEU A 55 2.42 11.39 21.72
CA LEU A 55 1.22 10.65 21.34
C LEU A 55 -0.05 11.40 21.78
N LYS A 56 -0.12 11.86 23.04
CA LYS A 56 -1.24 12.67 23.54
C LYS A 56 -1.45 13.97 22.76
N LYS A 57 -0.37 14.60 22.29
CA LYS A 57 -0.45 15.81 21.45
C LYS A 57 -0.97 15.52 20.05
N LEU A 58 -0.64 14.35 19.51
CA LEU A 58 -1.11 13.90 18.21
C LEU A 58 -2.58 13.51 18.29
N GLU A 59 -3.00 12.80 19.32
CA GLU A 59 -4.41 12.45 19.58
C GLU A 59 -5.32 13.69 19.72
N ALA A 60 -4.78 14.80 20.23
CA ALA A 60 -5.50 16.05 20.40
C ALA A 60 -5.37 17.02 19.20
N ALA A 61 -4.68 16.64 18.12
CA ALA A 61 -4.43 17.51 16.98
C ALA A 61 -5.56 17.38 15.93
N ASP A 62 -5.98 18.53 15.38
CA ASP A 62 -6.92 18.55 14.24
C ASP A 62 -6.24 18.05 12.95
N ASP A 63 -4.97 18.43 12.74
CA ASP A 63 -4.15 18.00 11.61
C ASP A 63 -2.99 17.10 12.09
N LEU A 64 -3.19 15.77 11.99
CA LEU A 64 -2.20 14.77 12.41
C LEU A 64 -0.87 14.92 11.66
N ASP A 65 -0.88 14.95 10.33
CA ASP A 65 0.33 15.04 9.50
C ASP A 65 1.14 16.31 9.75
N ALA A 66 0.47 17.46 9.80
CA ALA A 66 1.13 18.75 10.02
C ALA A 66 1.75 18.83 11.42
N THR A 67 1.01 18.35 12.42
CA THR A 67 1.47 18.33 13.81
C THR A 67 2.61 17.34 13.99
N PHE A 68 2.53 16.16 13.39
CA PHE A 68 3.60 15.17 13.37
C PHE A 68 4.86 15.73 12.71
N ALA A 69 4.75 16.36 11.54
CA ALA A 69 5.89 16.94 10.83
C ALA A 69 6.59 18.04 11.65
N ARG A 70 5.82 18.87 12.38
CA ARG A 70 6.38 19.87 13.30
C ARG A 70 7.09 19.21 14.48
N LEU A 71 6.44 18.27 15.16
CA LEU A 71 7.02 17.55 16.30
C LEU A 71 8.26 16.76 15.91
N ALA A 72 8.27 16.16 14.72
CA ALA A 72 9.41 15.46 14.18
C ALA A 72 10.58 16.41 13.92
N LYS A 73 10.35 17.62 13.41
CA LYS A 73 11.41 18.64 13.24
C LYS A 73 11.99 19.11 14.57
N GLU A 74 11.15 19.25 15.59
CA GLU A 74 11.55 19.80 16.90
C GLU A 74 12.17 18.76 17.84
N ARG A 75 11.66 17.53 17.83
CA ARG A 75 11.96 16.50 18.85
C ARG A 75 12.65 15.26 18.31
N SER A 76 12.54 14.96 17.01
CA SER A 76 13.12 13.74 16.46
C SER A 76 14.64 13.80 16.44
N LYS A 77 15.27 12.74 16.94
CA LYS A 77 16.72 12.51 16.86
C LYS A 77 17.17 11.91 15.51
N CYS A 78 16.23 11.58 14.61
CA CYS A 78 16.55 10.96 13.33
C CYS A 78 16.96 12.02 12.28
N PRO A 79 17.92 11.74 11.36
CA PRO A 79 18.24 12.65 10.25
C PRO A 79 17.05 12.99 9.33
N SER A 80 16.00 12.15 9.29
CA SER A 80 14.76 12.43 8.55
C SER A 80 13.91 13.55 9.16
N SER A 81 14.25 14.02 10.37
CA SER A 81 13.59 15.15 11.04
C SER A 81 13.50 16.39 10.15
N ARG A 82 14.51 16.63 9.29
CA ARG A 82 14.55 17.75 8.34
C ARG A 82 13.36 17.78 7.38
N LYS A 83 12.83 16.61 7.03
CA LYS A 83 11.64 16.44 6.17
C LYS A 83 10.35 16.25 6.97
N GLY A 84 10.36 16.53 8.27
CA GLY A 84 9.21 16.25 9.14
C GLY A 84 9.04 14.77 9.44
N GLY A 85 10.11 13.97 9.35
CA GLY A 85 10.05 12.54 9.64
C GLY A 85 9.58 11.68 8.47
N ASP A 86 9.20 12.25 7.32
CA ASP A 86 8.77 11.50 6.13
C ASP A 86 9.92 10.61 5.61
N LEU A 87 9.66 9.30 5.52
CA LEU A 87 10.56 8.30 4.94
C LEU A 87 10.27 8.06 3.45
N GLY A 88 9.15 8.55 2.94
CA GLY A 88 8.66 8.22 1.60
C GLY A 88 8.04 6.83 1.54
N SER A 89 7.87 6.31 0.32
CA SER A 89 7.32 4.98 0.09
C SER A 89 8.42 3.93 0.14
N PHE A 90 8.22 2.88 0.93
CA PHE A 90 9.13 1.75 1.07
C PHE A 90 8.37 0.42 0.91
N GLY A 91 9.07 -0.61 0.46
CA GLY A 91 8.54 -1.97 0.38
C GLY A 91 8.77 -2.78 1.66
N ARG A 92 8.06 -3.90 1.79
CA ARG A 92 8.29 -4.87 2.88
C ARG A 92 9.76 -5.31 2.93
N GLY A 93 10.31 -5.41 4.13
CA GLY A 93 11.69 -5.84 4.39
C GLY A 93 12.77 -4.78 4.11
N GLN A 94 12.42 -3.55 3.75
CA GLN A 94 13.40 -2.45 3.59
C GLN A 94 13.74 -1.73 4.91
N MET A 95 12.91 -1.93 5.94
CA MET A 95 13.06 -1.33 7.27
C MET A 95 13.30 -2.40 8.34
N VAL A 96 13.57 -1.98 9.57
CA VAL A 96 13.72 -2.92 10.70
C VAL A 96 12.44 -3.76 10.88
N PRO A 97 12.54 -5.05 11.24
CA PRO A 97 11.38 -5.96 11.27
C PRO A 97 10.22 -5.45 12.12
N GLU A 98 10.51 -4.80 13.25
CA GLU A 98 9.50 -4.26 14.17
C GLU A 98 8.75 -3.08 13.54
N PHE A 99 9.45 -2.26 12.75
CA PHE A 99 8.85 -1.14 12.02
C PHE A 99 8.05 -1.64 10.83
N ASP A 100 8.58 -2.59 10.08
CA ASP A 100 7.93 -3.16 8.90
C ASP A 100 6.59 -3.83 9.26
N LYS A 101 6.58 -4.62 10.34
CA LYS A 101 5.34 -5.20 10.88
C LYS A 101 4.31 -4.13 11.17
N VAL A 102 4.68 -3.06 11.89
CA VAL A 102 3.74 -1.99 12.20
C VAL A 102 3.27 -1.26 10.94
N ALA A 103 4.18 -0.92 10.04
CA ALA A 103 3.85 -0.20 8.80
C ALA A 103 2.90 -0.97 7.87
N PHE A 104 2.92 -2.31 7.91
CA PHE A 104 2.12 -3.18 7.03
C PHE A 104 0.97 -3.94 7.74
N GLU A 105 0.95 -4.05 9.06
CA GLU A 105 -0.12 -4.74 9.82
C GLU A 105 -1.10 -3.75 10.48
N LYS A 106 -0.65 -2.56 10.87
CA LYS A 106 -1.48 -1.60 11.60
C LYS A 106 -2.36 -0.74 10.68
N PRO A 107 -3.46 -0.15 11.18
CA PRO A 107 -4.31 0.74 10.39
C PRO A 107 -3.54 1.97 9.88
N VAL A 108 -3.83 2.36 8.64
CA VAL A 108 -3.37 3.61 8.01
C VAL A 108 -4.13 4.78 8.64
N GLY A 109 -3.46 5.91 8.84
CA GLY A 109 -4.01 7.11 9.48
C GLY A 109 -3.78 7.19 10.99
N ASP A 110 -3.27 6.11 11.60
CA ASP A 110 -2.99 6.05 13.03
C ASP A 110 -1.49 6.15 13.35
N VAL A 111 -1.21 6.62 14.57
CA VAL A 111 0.15 6.72 15.11
C VAL A 111 0.43 5.51 16.02
N HIS A 112 1.48 4.78 15.71
CA HIS A 112 1.88 3.58 16.44
C HIS A 112 3.26 3.74 17.06
N LYS A 113 3.43 3.32 18.31
CA LYS A 113 4.74 3.28 18.97
C LYS A 113 5.46 1.96 18.73
N VAL A 114 6.74 2.04 18.39
CA VAL A 114 7.64 0.93 18.10
C VAL A 114 8.89 1.09 18.93
N LYS A 115 9.26 0.06 19.69
CA LYS A 115 10.51 0.03 20.44
C LYS A 115 11.58 -0.66 19.61
N THR A 116 12.72 -0.02 19.41
CA THR A 116 13.87 -0.61 18.72
C THR A 116 15.14 -0.45 19.57
N GLN A 117 16.26 -0.98 19.07
CA GLN A 117 17.58 -0.77 19.69
C GLN A 117 18.01 0.70 19.78
N PHE A 118 17.45 1.59 18.96
CA PHE A 118 17.79 3.03 18.95
C PHE A 118 16.96 3.86 19.94
N GLY A 119 15.88 3.29 20.49
CA GLY A 119 14.95 3.97 21.38
C GLY A 119 13.49 3.74 20.97
N TRP A 120 12.68 4.76 21.14
CA TRP A 120 11.24 4.74 20.85
C TRP A 120 10.95 5.48 19.56
N HIS A 121 10.26 4.81 18.65
CA HIS A 121 9.83 5.34 17.38
C HIS A 121 8.31 5.50 17.39
N LEU A 122 7.83 6.68 17.04
CA LEU A 122 6.43 6.89 16.67
C LEU A 122 6.34 6.81 15.15
N VAL A 123 5.39 6.05 14.65
CA VAL A 123 5.21 5.77 13.22
C VAL A 123 3.79 6.18 12.84
N LEU A 124 3.67 7.13 11.92
CA LEU A 124 2.41 7.52 11.30
C LEU A 124 2.39 6.94 9.88
N ILE A 125 1.44 6.05 9.61
CA ILE A 125 1.27 5.44 8.30
C ILE A 125 0.31 6.31 7.51
N THR A 126 0.78 6.94 6.44
CA THR A 126 -0.01 7.89 5.66
C THR A 126 -0.71 7.24 4.47
N ASP A 127 -0.07 6.26 3.86
CA ASP A 127 -0.64 5.54 2.73
C ASP A 127 -0.10 4.11 2.64
N ARG A 128 -0.89 3.23 2.04
CA ARG A 128 -0.45 1.88 1.70
C ARG A 128 -1.03 1.46 0.35
N SER A 129 -0.15 1.02 -0.54
CA SER A 129 -0.48 0.64 -1.91
C SER A 129 0.02 -0.78 -2.22
N GLY A 130 -0.64 -1.48 -3.15
CA GLY A 130 -0.24 -2.84 -3.54
C GLY A 130 -0.54 -3.93 -2.50
N MET A 131 -1.37 -3.65 -1.49
CA MET A 131 -2.09 -4.72 -0.80
C MET A 131 -3.27 -5.09 -1.70
N GLY A 132 -3.13 -6.17 -2.47
CA GLY A 132 -4.25 -6.71 -3.24
C GLY A 132 -5.49 -6.84 -2.36
N HIS A 133 -6.66 -6.60 -2.94
CA HIS A 133 -7.97 -6.77 -2.28
C HIS A 133 -8.21 -8.21 -1.77
N ASP A 134 -7.28 -9.13 -2.04
CA ASP A 134 -7.36 -10.55 -1.76
C ASP A 134 -6.52 -10.96 -0.53
N ALA A 135 -5.94 -10.02 0.21
CA ALA A 135 -5.08 -10.30 1.36
C ALA A 135 -5.82 -10.53 2.70
N LEU A 136 -7.14 -10.73 2.66
CA LEU A 136 -7.92 -11.32 3.75
C LEU A 136 -8.25 -12.79 3.47
N ASP A 137 -7.46 -13.50 2.66
CA ASP A 137 -7.46 -14.96 2.73
C ASP A 137 -6.75 -15.39 4.01
N ASP A 138 -7.52 -16.10 4.81
CA ASP A 138 -7.24 -16.74 6.07
C ASP A 138 -5.91 -17.49 5.99
N PHE A 139 -5.14 -17.40 7.07
CA PHE A 139 -4.04 -18.33 7.33
C PHE A 139 -4.58 -19.76 7.49
N ASP A 140 -4.86 -20.49 6.41
CA ASP A 140 -5.10 -21.93 6.49
C ASP A 140 -4.66 -22.66 5.22
N ASP A 141 -3.34 -22.83 5.07
CA ASP A 141 -2.76 -23.82 4.15
C ASP A 141 -1.33 -24.17 4.59
N GLN A 142 -1.16 -24.70 5.82
CA GLN A 142 0.10 -25.33 6.22
C GLN A 142 0.07 -26.85 6.43
N ASP A 143 -1.08 -27.54 6.42
CA ASP A 143 -1.10 -28.99 6.68
C ASP A 143 -2.09 -29.76 5.78
N ARG A 144 -1.84 -29.83 4.46
CA ARG A 144 -2.62 -30.71 3.56
C ARG A 144 -1.82 -31.72 2.73
N ASP A 145 -0.58 -32.01 3.15
CA ASP A 145 0.24 -33.10 2.61
C ASP A 145 0.74 -34.04 3.73
N LEU A 146 -0.20 -34.64 4.49
CA LEU A 146 0.02 -35.87 5.27
C LEU A 146 -1.09 -36.91 4.98
#